data_AF-A0AAD5PI89-F1
#
_entry.id   AF-A0AAD5PI89-F1
#
_cell.length_a   1.000
_cell.length_b   1.000
_cell.length_c   1.000
_cell.angle_alpha   90.00
_cell.angle_beta   90.00
_cell.angle_gamma   90.00
#
_symmetry.space_group_name_H-M   'P 1'
#
loop_
_entity.id
_entity.type
_entity.pdbx_description
1 polymer ?
#
loop_
_entity_poly.entity_id
_entity_poly.type
_entity_poly.pdbx_seq_one_letter_code
_entity_poly.pdbx_strand_id
1 'polypeptide(L)'
;MLILYCFISVTVNYTSFCDKACSNETYAWGAPSRLLQIPAREGIDPDYSHPQILVKQFFAEWKGKWAEHDVDIQINHDAYINAVDFDLAEQSGWNGTGVPPGGKFWFKDEGPIRDYQIDMTYVILHELLHGVGIISSWGAYFTGNSPLRALVDDFFDDEDFWFASPSPYSEVLYGTGPVFVTHFQRNTIFDKYLNVEFTDINRTEFINLKTLSEQMRDFCVQDNEAFIVRFIDNFINSDTISNQANTLYRALTIPNTISFDFKTDDKSTVFNNNEYLNRTYYNMTLLTGDSVVKGSSEHSGRINNRPGLRISHLSDSYADKPDFIMTQTFKTGATLQQLVNIAYNNTPLVIYTAETTNGTLVNQTYRSPIGPGILRALDTIGYSTVLKRTDYTKLEPENKDDDNKDKSCELNRHYPRRYGKRSDAISLLLSPNNWDIICIIIVVIITTTTITPITLLTS
;
A
#
# COMPACT_ATOMS: atom_id res chain seq x y z
N MET A 1 0.14 -14.55 9.69
CA MET A 1 0.84 -13.91 10.83
C MET A 1 2.31 -13.70 10.43
N LEU A 2 2.80 -12.47 10.56
CA LEU A 2 4.19 -12.09 10.26
C LEU A 2 5.12 -12.49 11.41
N ILE A 3 6.34 -12.88 11.07
CA ILE A 3 7.43 -13.11 12.03
C ILE A 3 8.41 -11.97 11.84
N LEU A 4 8.54 -11.15 12.86
CA LEU A 4 9.31 -9.91 12.80
C LEU A 4 10.47 -9.98 13.78
N TYR A 5 11.63 -9.56 13.31
CA TYR A 5 12.86 -9.47 14.09
C TYR A 5 12.99 -8.10 14.77
N CYS A 6 12.19 -7.12 14.32
CA CYS A 6 12.10 -5.79 14.90
C CYS A 6 10.64 -5.41 15.17
N PHE A 7 10.41 -4.59 16.21
CA PHE A 7 9.10 -4.00 16.48
C PHE A 7 8.66 -3.09 15.33
N ILE A 8 7.34 -3.08 15.08
CA ILE A 8 6.70 -2.14 14.16
C ILE A 8 6.18 -0.97 14.99
N SER A 9 6.47 0.26 14.57
CA SER A 9 5.72 1.43 15.03
C SER A 9 4.71 1.89 13.98
N VAL A 10 3.46 2.04 14.38
CA VAL A 10 2.36 2.46 13.51
C VAL A 10 1.76 3.73 14.11
N THR A 11 1.58 4.75 13.27
CA THR A 11 0.82 5.94 13.62
C THR A 11 -0.56 5.84 13.01
N VAL A 12 -1.60 6.13 13.79
CA VAL A 12 -2.99 6.15 13.30
C VAL A 12 -3.60 7.51 13.65
N ASN A 13 -3.93 8.28 12.63
CA ASN A 13 -4.55 9.59 12.74
C ASN A 13 -6.03 9.48 12.33
N TYR A 14 -6.94 9.91 13.20
CA TYR A 14 -8.38 9.92 12.92
C TYR A 14 -8.83 11.38 12.78
N THR A 15 -9.10 11.82 11.55
CA THR A 15 -9.33 13.24 11.22
C THR A 15 -10.32 13.40 10.07
N SER A 16 -10.91 14.59 9.92
CA SER A 16 -11.64 14.94 8.71
C SER A 16 -10.67 15.02 7.52
N PHE A 17 -11.07 14.45 6.38
CA PHE A 17 -10.34 14.61 5.12
C PHE A 17 -10.77 15.91 4.41
N CYS A 18 -12.00 16.36 4.65
CA CYS A 18 -12.55 17.62 4.14
C CYS A 18 -11.82 18.89 4.61
N ASP A 19 -11.04 18.82 5.69
CA ASP A 19 -10.20 19.96 6.13
C ASP A 19 -9.15 20.40 5.09
N LYS A 20 -8.79 19.52 4.15
CA LYS A 20 -7.79 19.78 3.10
C LYS A 20 -8.29 19.45 1.69
N ALA A 21 -8.92 18.30 1.52
CA ALA A 21 -9.45 17.83 0.24
C ALA A 21 -10.54 16.78 0.50
N CYS A 22 -11.78 17.08 0.10
CA CYS A 22 -12.92 16.20 0.38
C CYS A 22 -12.78 14.86 -0.35
N SER A 23 -12.70 13.76 0.41
CA SER A 23 -12.73 12.40 -0.11
C SER A 23 -13.73 11.55 0.67
N ASN A 24 -15.02 11.92 0.57
CA ASN A 24 -16.10 11.35 1.38
C ASN A 24 -16.31 9.85 1.17
N GLU A 25 -15.86 9.31 0.03
CA GLU A 25 -15.98 7.89 -0.32
C GLU A 25 -14.80 7.05 0.18
N THR A 26 -13.73 7.69 0.69
CA THR A 26 -12.57 6.98 1.22
C THR A 26 -12.72 6.78 2.72
N TYR A 27 -12.63 5.53 3.18
CA TYR A 27 -12.71 5.22 4.61
C TYR A 27 -11.41 5.51 5.35
N ALA A 28 -10.27 5.22 4.73
CA ALA A 28 -8.95 5.41 5.31
C ALA A 28 -7.86 5.34 4.22
N TRP A 29 -6.63 5.62 4.64
CA TRP A 29 -5.40 5.44 3.87
C TRP A 29 -4.31 4.83 4.75
N GLY A 30 -3.51 3.95 4.17
CA GLY A 30 -2.32 3.38 4.79
C GLY A 30 -1.14 3.40 3.83
N ALA A 31 0.03 3.79 4.33
CA ALA A 31 1.25 3.78 3.53
C ALA A 31 2.49 3.50 4.39
N PRO A 32 3.56 2.94 3.79
CA PRO A 32 4.86 2.95 4.43
C PRO A 32 5.26 4.40 4.70
N SER A 33 5.69 4.70 5.93
CA SER A 33 6.18 6.03 6.29
C SER A 33 7.39 6.44 5.45
N ARG A 34 8.14 5.43 4.98
CA ARG A 34 9.24 5.61 4.05
C ARG A 34 9.42 4.39 3.17
N LEU A 35 9.73 4.65 1.91
CA LEU A 35 10.27 3.70 0.96
C LEU A 35 11.79 3.92 0.85
N LEU A 36 12.55 2.82 0.89
CA LEU A 36 14.01 2.82 0.94
C LEU A 36 14.56 2.00 -0.22
N GLN A 37 15.57 2.55 -0.89
CA GLN A 37 16.41 1.79 -1.78
C GLN A 37 17.48 1.10 -0.96
N ILE A 38 17.71 -0.17 -1.27
CA ILE A 38 18.65 -1.02 -0.56
C ILE A 38 19.80 -1.33 -1.52
N PRO A 39 21.08 -1.23 -1.09
CA PRO A 39 22.19 -1.71 -1.89
C PRO A 39 22.02 -3.19 -2.28
N ALA A 40 22.58 -3.58 -3.42
CA ALA A 40 22.53 -4.96 -3.89
C ALA A 40 23.01 -5.94 -2.81
N ARG A 41 22.21 -6.96 -2.53
CA ARG A 41 22.52 -8.09 -1.65
C ARG A 41 21.85 -9.34 -2.18
N GLU A 42 22.33 -10.51 -1.77
CA GLU A 42 21.71 -11.77 -2.18
C GLU A 42 20.23 -11.75 -1.78
N GLY A 43 19.33 -12.00 -2.74
CA GLY A 43 17.89 -12.00 -2.53
C GLY A 43 17.21 -10.63 -2.40
N ILE A 44 17.96 -9.50 -2.45
CA ILE A 44 17.41 -8.14 -2.42
C ILE A 44 17.69 -7.43 -3.75
N ASP A 45 16.64 -6.89 -4.35
CA ASP A 45 16.71 -6.24 -5.66
C ASP A 45 16.87 -4.71 -5.52
N PRO A 46 18.03 -4.14 -5.85
CA PRO A 46 18.29 -2.71 -5.64
C PRO A 46 17.47 -1.79 -6.56
N ASP A 47 16.85 -2.33 -7.62
CA ASP A 47 16.04 -1.55 -8.55
C ASP A 47 14.66 -1.17 -7.98
N TYR A 48 14.29 -1.74 -6.83
CA TYR A 48 13.00 -1.53 -6.20
C TYR A 48 13.11 -0.84 -4.85
N SER A 49 12.08 -0.05 -4.54
CA SER A 49 11.95 0.59 -3.25
C SER A 49 11.21 -0.33 -2.27
N HIS A 50 11.75 -0.46 -1.06
CA HIS A 50 11.26 -1.35 -0.03
C HIS A 50 10.65 -0.55 1.13
N PRO A 51 9.52 -0.98 1.71
CA PRO A 51 8.99 -0.40 2.94
C PRO A 51 10.04 -0.40 4.05
N GLN A 52 10.11 0.68 4.82
CA GLN A 52 11.02 0.80 5.96
C GLN A 52 10.94 -0.41 6.90
N ILE A 53 9.73 -0.85 7.21
CA ILE A 53 9.46 -2.02 8.05
C ILE A 53 10.10 -3.30 7.51
N LEU A 54 10.09 -3.50 6.20
CA LEU A 54 10.75 -4.64 5.55
C LEU A 54 12.27 -4.51 5.65
N VAL A 55 12.80 -3.31 5.40
CA VAL A 55 14.25 -3.05 5.49
C VAL A 55 14.77 -3.32 6.90
N LYS A 56 14.01 -2.98 7.95
CA LYS A 56 14.36 -3.32 9.34
C LYS A 56 14.48 -4.83 9.60
N GLN A 57 13.82 -5.66 8.79
CA GLN A 57 13.97 -7.12 8.91
C GLN A 57 15.29 -7.60 8.31
N PHE A 58 15.75 -6.95 7.23
CA PHE A 58 16.98 -7.32 6.53
C PHE A 58 18.25 -6.82 7.22
N PHE A 59 18.17 -5.70 7.94
CA PHE A 59 19.33 -5.02 8.51
C PHE A 59 19.20 -4.88 10.03
N ALA A 60 20.05 -5.60 10.77
CA ALA A 60 20.24 -5.36 12.19
C ALA A 60 20.81 -3.96 12.47
N GLU A 61 21.67 -3.46 11.58
CA GLU A 61 22.24 -2.11 11.64
C GLU A 61 22.05 -1.38 10.30
N TRP A 62 21.24 -0.31 10.31
CA TRP A 62 21.04 0.56 9.15
C TRP A 62 21.74 1.90 9.37
N LYS A 63 22.55 2.32 8.39
CA LYS A 63 23.31 3.58 8.46
C LYS A 63 22.47 4.81 8.08
N GLY A 64 21.33 4.62 7.43
CA GLY A 64 20.42 5.70 7.07
C GLY A 64 19.56 6.14 8.25
N LYS A 65 18.90 7.30 8.12
CA LYS A 65 17.90 7.72 9.10
C LYS A 65 16.60 6.95 8.88
N TRP A 66 15.96 6.51 9.95
CA TRP A 66 14.58 6.02 9.93
C TRP A 66 13.60 7.19 10.01
N ALA A 67 12.41 7.00 9.45
CA ALA A 67 11.24 7.79 9.85
C ALA A 67 10.87 7.47 11.31
N GLU A 68 10.13 8.36 11.95
CA GLU A 68 9.71 8.21 13.35
C GLU A 68 8.82 6.98 13.57
N HIS A 69 7.98 6.68 12.58
CA HIS A 69 7.16 5.49 12.52
C HIS A 69 7.42 4.70 11.23
N ASP A 70 6.95 3.45 11.18
CA ASP A 70 7.09 2.57 10.03
C ASP A 70 5.91 2.64 9.07
N VAL A 71 4.70 2.77 9.62
CA VAL A 71 3.44 2.83 8.88
C VAL A 71 2.62 4.02 9.35
N ASP A 72 2.15 4.83 8.41
CA ASP A 72 1.18 5.91 8.67
C ASP A 72 -0.20 5.46 8.18
N ILE A 73 -1.20 5.57 9.05
CA ILE A 73 -2.60 5.31 8.73
C ILE A 73 -3.41 6.57 9.04
N GLN A 74 -4.24 6.99 8.10
CA GLN A 74 -5.18 8.09 8.26
C GLN A 74 -6.60 7.55 8.08
N ILE A 75 -7.45 7.73 9.08
CA ILE A 75 -8.85 7.29 9.06
C ILE A 75 -9.73 8.52 8.84
N ASN A 76 -10.67 8.40 7.91
CA ASN A 76 -11.56 9.49 7.53
C ASN A 76 -12.74 9.62 8.49
N HIS A 77 -12.74 10.67 9.30
CA HIS A 77 -13.87 11.00 10.17
C HIS A 77 -15.14 11.39 9.39
N ASP A 78 -15.02 11.97 8.21
CA ASP A 78 -16.18 12.38 7.41
C ASP A 78 -17.01 11.17 7.00
N ALA A 79 -16.36 10.05 6.66
CA ALA A 79 -17.03 8.79 6.36
C ALA A 79 -17.86 8.30 7.55
N TYR A 80 -17.37 8.50 8.78
CA TYR A 80 -18.11 8.17 10.00
C TYR A 80 -19.36 9.05 10.15
N ILE A 81 -19.17 10.37 10.12
CA ILE A 81 -20.23 11.36 10.36
C ILE A 81 -21.31 11.32 9.29
N ASN A 82 -20.94 11.10 8.02
CA ASN A 82 -21.89 11.05 6.91
C ASN A 82 -22.92 9.90 7.03
N ALA A 83 -22.68 8.92 7.90
CA ALA A 83 -23.60 7.81 8.17
C ALA A 83 -24.38 7.96 9.50
N VAL A 84 -24.18 9.05 10.24
CA VAL A 84 -24.88 9.29 11.51
C VAL A 84 -26.30 9.75 11.23
N ASP A 85 -27.26 9.08 11.88
CA ASP A 85 -28.62 9.59 12.04
C ASP A 85 -28.67 10.46 13.31
N PHE A 86 -28.67 11.77 13.12
CA PHE A 86 -28.63 12.74 14.21
C PHE A 86 -29.91 12.74 15.06
N ASP A 87 -31.07 12.51 14.44
CA ASP A 87 -32.34 12.44 15.16
C ASP A 87 -32.36 11.23 16.10
N LEU A 88 -31.87 10.08 15.62
CA LEU A 88 -31.73 8.87 16.44
C LEU A 88 -30.65 9.02 17.51
N ALA A 89 -29.55 9.70 17.20
CA ALA A 89 -28.49 9.98 18.17
C ALA A 89 -29.02 10.83 19.34
N GLU A 90 -29.76 11.90 19.05
CA GLU A 90 -30.39 12.75 20.06
C GLU A 90 -31.42 11.98 20.90
N GLN A 91 -32.28 11.17 20.25
CA GLN A 91 -33.23 10.29 20.95
C GLN A 91 -32.54 9.27 21.85
N SER A 92 -31.33 8.86 21.51
CA SER A 92 -30.49 7.94 22.29
C SER A 92 -29.68 8.64 23.39
N GLY A 93 -29.86 9.95 23.59
CA GLY A 93 -29.23 10.71 24.66
C GLY A 93 -27.94 11.43 24.27
N TRP A 94 -27.60 11.51 22.98
CA TRP A 94 -26.52 12.39 22.52
C TRP A 94 -26.91 13.85 22.72
N ASN A 95 -26.05 14.62 23.37
CA ASN A 95 -26.33 16.00 23.79
C ASN A 95 -25.81 17.07 22.82
N GLY A 96 -25.50 16.68 21.58
CA GLY A 96 -24.90 17.57 20.57
C GLY A 96 -23.41 17.85 20.76
N THR A 97 -22.74 17.19 21.72
CA THR A 97 -21.29 17.36 21.97
C THR A 97 -20.54 16.03 21.89
N GLY A 98 -19.28 16.06 21.44
CA GLY A 98 -18.48 14.85 21.22
C GLY A 98 -18.84 14.12 19.93
N VAL A 99 -18.48 12.83 19.85
CA VAL A 99 -18.75 11.99 18.68
C VAL A 99 -20.15 11.36 18.81
N PRO A 100 -21.09 11.63 17.89
CA PRO A 100 -22.43 11.04 17.94
C PRO A 100 -22.35 9.52 17.71
N PRO A 101 -23.18 8.70 18.39
CA PRO A 101 -23.23 7.27 18.16
C PRO A 101 -23.82 6.93 16.78
N GLY A 102 -23.55 5.71 16.32
CA GLY A 102 -24.22 5.16 15.13
C GLY A 102 -23.64 5.63 13.80
N GLY A 103 -22.42 6.16 13.77
CA GLY A 103 -21.72 6.43 12.51
C GLY A 103 -21.28 5.15 11.77
N LYS A 104 -20.55 5.34 10.66
CA LYS A 104 -20.20 4.27 9.70
C LYS A 104 -19.29 3.19 10.28
N PHE A 105 -18.43 3.55 11.24
CA PHE A 105 -17.51 2.61 11.86
C PHE A 105 -18.10 2.02 13.13
N TRP A 106 -17.88 0.73 13.33
CA TRP A 106 -18.20 0.02 14.55
C TRP A 106 -16.95 -0.20 15.38
N PHE A 107 -17.06 0.07 16.68
CA PHE A 107 -16.01 -0.18 17.67
C PHE A 107 -16.41 -1.32 18.61
N LYS A 108 -15.41 -2.09 19.07
CA LYS A 108 -15.57 -3.38 19.77
C LYS A 108 -16.51 -3.36 20.98
N ASP A 109 -16.67 -2.21 21.62
CA ASP A 109 -17.41 -2.05 22.88
C ASP A 109 -18.76 -1.31 22.71
N GLU A 110 -19.19 -1.02 21.47
CA GLU A 110 -20.44 -0.29 21.18
C GLU A 110 -21.69 -1.19 21.00
N GLY A 111 -21.56 -2.49 21.30
CA GLY A 111 -22.63 -3.47 21.16
C GLY A 111 -22.60 -4.22 19.81
N PRO A 112 -23.71 -4.83 19.36
CA PRO A 112 -23.76 -5.55 18.10
C PRO A 112 -23.53 -4.60 16.90
N ILE A 113 -22.69 -5.04 15.97
CA ILE A 113 -22.47 -4.32 14.71
C ILE A 113 -23.77 -4.25 13.89
N ARG A 114 -24.09 -3.06 13.37
CA ARG A 114 -25.26 -2.83 12.51
C ARG A 114 -24.92 -3.13 11.05
N ASP A 115 -25.93 -3.47 10.26
CA ASP A 115 -25.83 -3.88 8.85
C ASP A 115 -25.10 -2.88 7.94
N TYR A 116 -25.18 -1.59 8.22
CA TYR A 116 -24.48 -0.54 7.48
C TYR A 116 -23.06 -0.25 7.97
N GLN A 117 -22.68 -0.72 9.16
CA GLN A 117 -21.40 -0.41 9.80
C GLN A 117 -20.27 -1.31 9.32
N ILE A 118 -19.05 -0.79 9.38
CA ILE A 118 -17.80 -1.51 9.09
C ILE A 118 -17.00 -1.62 10.39
N ASP A 119 -16.47 -2.81 10.68
CA ASP A 119 -15.56 -2.99 11.83
C ASP A 119 -14.29 -2.15 11.66
N MET A 120 -14.01 -1.24 12.61
CA MET A 120 -12.82 -0.39 12.55
C MET A 120 -11.51 -1.19 12.52
N THR A 121 -11.47 -2.36 13.15
CA THR A 121 -10.30 -3.25 13.13
C THR A 121 -10.02 -3.78 11.72
N TYR A 122 -11.09 -4.02 10.94
CA TYR A 122 -10.97 -4.43 9.54
C TYR A 122 -10.32 -3.30 8.72
N VAL A 123 -10.80 -2.06 8.87
CA VAL A 123 -10.23 -0.90 8.18
C VAL A 123 -8.74 -0.71 8.54
N ILE A 124 -8.41 -0.66 9.83
CA ILE A 124 -7.01 -0.48 10.28
C ILE A 124 -6.10 -1.59 9.75
N LEU A 125 -6.56 -2.85 9.77
CA LEU A 125 -5.73 -3.96 9.31
C LEU A 125 -5.54 -3.96 7.79
N HIS A 126 -6.54 -3.53 7.02
CA HIS A 126 -6.43 -3.31 5.58
C HIS A 126 -5.36 -2.24 5.29
N GLU A 127 -5.46 -1.07 5.93
CA GLU A 127 -4.50 0.02 5.73
C GLU A 127 -3.09 -0.35 6.20
N LEU A 128 -2.98 -1.15 7.25
CA LEU A 128 -1.70 -1.68 7.70
C LEU A 128 -1.04 -2.57 6.63
N LEU A 129 -1.82 -3.34 5.87
CA LEU A 129 -1.29 -4.17 4.78
C LEU A 129 -0.75 -3.33 3.63
N HIS A 130 -1.39 -2.21 3.30
CA HIS A 130 -0.78 -1.20 2.42
C HIS A 130 0.52 -0.66 3.02
N GLY A 131 0.50 -0.35 4.32
CA GLY A 131 1.65 0.13 5.08
C GLY A 131 2.87 -0.79 5.10
N VAL A 132 2.66 -2.10 5.15
CA VAL A 132 3.75 -3.08 5.09
C VAL A 132 4.24 -3.33 3.67
N GLY A 133 3.62 -2.74 2.65
CA GLY A 133 4.11 -2.74 1.29
C GLY A 133 3.25 -3.45 0.26
N ILE A 134 2.02 -3.86 0.57
CA ILE A 134 1.05 -4.28 -0.45
C ILE A 134 0.46 -3.03 -1.09
N ILE A 135 1.27 -2.33 -1.86
CA ILE A 135 0.92 -1.05 -2.48
C ILE A 135 1.71 -0.91 -3.77
N SER A 136 1.08 -0.44 -4.84
CA SER A 136 1.75 -0.23 -6.12
C SER A 136 2.27 1.21 -6.25
N SER A 137 3.38 1.40 -6.98
CA SER A 137 3.80 2.73 -7.45
C SER A 137 3.07 3.18 -8.72
N TRP A 138 2.38 2.29 -9.43
CA TRP A 138 1.72 2.60 -10.69
C TRP A 138 0.42 3.35 -10.45
N GLY A 139 0.21 4.41 -11.21
CA GLY A 139 -0.93 5.32 -11.09
C GLY A 139 -1.27 5.96 -12.43
N ALA A 140 -2.46 6.54 -12.50
CA ALA A 140 -2.90 7.33 -13.64
C ALA A 140 -2.62 8.83 -13.34
N TYR A 141 -1.33 9.14 -13.15
CA TYR A 141 -0.83 10.40 -12.59
C TYR A 141 -1.25 11.65 -13.36
N PHE A 142 -1.67 11.54 -14.61
CA PHE A 142 -2.06 12.68 -15.44
C PHE A 142 -3.54 12.62 -15.88
N THR A 143 -4.38 11.84 -15.19
CA THR A 143 -5.82 11.74 -15.49
C THR A 143 -6.69 12.20 -14.32
N GLY A 144 -7.98 12.45 -14.62
CA GLY A 144 -9.01 12.71 -13.62
C GLY A 144 -8.67 13.87 -12.69
N ASN A 145 -8.91 13.69 -11.38
CA ASN A 145 -8.66 14.72 -10.37
C ASN A 145 -7.20 14.80 -9.89
N SER A 146 -6.24 14.28 -10.66
CA SER A 146 -4.83 14.38 -10.30
C SER A 146 -4.38 15.84 -10.25
N PRO A 147 -3.62 16.26 -9.21
CA PRO A 147 -3.00 17.59 -9.20
C PRO A 147 -2.06 17.83 -10.38
N LEU A 148 -1.43 16.78 -10.93
CA LEU A 148 -0.58 16.92 -12.11
C LEU A 148 -1.40 17.12 -13.38
N ARG A 149 -2.63 16.56 -13.46
CA ARG A 149 -3.54 16.82 -14.58
C ARG A 149 -3.93 18.30 -14.63
N ALA A 150 -4.24 18.90 -13.49
CA ALA A 150 -4.60 20.31 -13.40
C ALA A 150 -3.50 21.27 -13.91
N LEU A 151 -2.23 20.83 -13.97
CA LEU A 151 -1.11 21.64 -14.47
C LEU A 151 -0.99 21.64 -15.99
N VAL A 152 -1.66 20.71 -16.67
CA VAL A 152 -1.50 20.45 -18.11
C VAL A 152 -2.84 20.42 -18.87
N ASP A 153 -3.95 20.72 -18.19
CA ASP A 153 -5.33 20.56 -18.68
C ASP A 153 -5.63 21.33 -19.98
N ASP A 154 -5.03 22.51 -20.16
CA ASP A 154 -5.25 23.36 -21.34
C ASP A 154 -4.31 23.03 -22.53
N PHE A 155 -3.42 22.06 -22.39
CA PHE A 155 -2.35 21.79 -23.37
C PHE A 155 -2.55 20.50 -24.17
N PHE A 156 -3.35 19.56 -23.67
CA PHE A 156 -3.49 18.21 -24.23
C PHE A 156 -4.94 17.74 -24.11
N ASP A 157 -5.33 16.81 -24.97
CA ASP A 157 -6.67 16.22 -24.93
C ASP A 157 -6.74 15.12 -23.84
N ASP A 158 -7.95 14.73 -23.42
CA ASP A 158 -8.12 13.69 -22.40
C ASP A 158 -7.49 12.35 -22.78
N GLU A 159 -7.54 12.02 -24.06
CA GLU A 159 -7.05 10.75 -24.63
C GLU A 159 -5.52 10.64 -24.55
N ASP A 160 -4.82 11.78 -24.55
CA ASP A 160 -3.36 11.85 -24.44
C ASP A 160 -2.85 11.36 -23.08
N PHE A 161 -3.72 11.32 -22.07
CA PHE A 161 -3.38 10.93 -20.70
C PHE A 161 -3.77 9.50 -20.33
N TRP A 162 -4.30 8.71 -21.27
CA TRP A 162 -4.72 7.33 -21.01
C TRP A 162 -3.52 6.37 -20.91
N PHE A 163 -2.61 6.65 -19.98
CA PHE A 163 -1.45 5.82 -19.68
C PHE A 163 -1.27 5.63 -18.18
N ALA A 164 -0.75 4.46 -17.81
CA ALA A 164 -0.35 4.16 -16.45
C ALA A 164 1.17 4.31 -16.35
N SER A 165 1.66 4.97 -15.31
CA SER A 165 3.09 5.16 -15.08
C SER A 165 3.46 4.94 -13.62
N PRO A 166 4.74 4.71 -13.30
CA PRO A 166 5.24 4.94 -11.95
C PRO A 166 5.06 6.40 -11.54
N SER A 167 5.26 6.67 -10.25
CA SER A 167 5.25 8.03 -9.71
C SER A 167 6.26 8.93 -10.45
N PRO A 168 5.84 10.07 -11.02
CA PRO A 168 6.78 11.00 -11.64
C PRO A 168 7.61 11.70 -10.56
N TYR A 169 8.91 11.82 -10.80
CA TYR A 169 9.73 12.69 -9.98
C TYR A 169 9.45 14.14 -10.34
N SER A 170 8.78 14.86 -9.45
CA SER A 170 8.45 16.27 -9.64
C SER A 170 9.13 17.19 -8.63
N GLU A 171 9.45 18.39 -9.06
CA GLU A 171 9.98 19.45 -8.20
C GLU A 171 9.37 20.81 -8.52
N VAL A 172 9.23 21.64 -7.49
CA VAL A 172 8.84 23.05 -7.61
C VAL A 172 10.02 23.89 -7.19
N LEU A 173 10.56 24.68 -8.13
CA LEU A 173 11.67 25.58 -7.82
C LEU A 173 11.22 26.65 -6.82
N TYR A 174 12.05 26.92 -5.82
CA TYR A 174 11.84 27.96 -4.80
C TYR A 174 10.56 27.85 -3.95
N GLY A 175 9.90 26.69 -3.93
CA GLY A 175 8.70 26.44 -3.12
C GLY A 175 7.41 27.07 -3.66
N THR A 176 7.51 27.93 -4.67
CA THR A 176 6.40 28.49 -5.46
C THR A 176 6.90 28.68 -6.89
N GLY A 177 6.20 28.15 -7.88
CA GLY A 177 6.60 28.30 -9.28
C GLY A 177 6.18 27.14 -10.17
N PRO A 178 6.75 27.08 -11.39
CA PRO A 178 6.47 25.99 -12.32
C PRO A 178 6.93 24.63 -11.75
N VAL A 179 6.19 23.60 -12.12
CA VAL A 179 6.51 22.21 -11.81
C VAL A 179 7.40 21.65 -12.91
N PHE A 180 8.47 21.00 -12.50
CA PHE A 180 9.36 20.25 -13.38
C PHE A 180 9.23 18.76 -13.08
N VAL A 181 9.20 17.95 -14.13
CA VAL A 181 9.22 16.49 -14.08
C VAL A 181 10.40 16.03 -14.93
N THR A 182 11.31 15.25 -14.35
CA THR A 182 12.54 14.84 -15.06
C THR A 182 12.54 13.39 -15.52
N HIS A 183 11.87 12.51 -14.78
CA HIS A 183 11.85 11.06 -15.01
C HIS A 183 10.78 10.40 -14.13
N PHE A 184 10.55 9.09 -14.35
CA PHE A 184 9.72 8.27 -13.47
C PHE A 184 10.55 7.64 -12.34
N GLN A 185 9.97 7.59 -11.15
CA GLN A 185 10.60 7.02 -9.95
C GLN A 185 10.65 5.49 -10.02
N ARG A 186 11.55 4.90 -9.23
CA ARG A 186 11.64 3.44 -9.07
C ARG A 186 10.35 2.89 -8.47
N ASN A 187 9.99 1.69 -8.90
CA ASN A 187 8.81 0.99 -8.43
C ASN A 187 8.94 0.48 -6.99
N THR A 188 7.80 0.12 -6.39
CA THR A 188 7.81 -0.59 -5.11
C THR A 188 8.15 -2.07 -5.33
N ILE A 189 8.69 -2.74 -4.31
CA ILE A 189 8.99 -4.18 -4.37
C ILE A 189 7.76 -5.05 -4.68
N PHE A 190 6.55 -4.55 -4.40
CA PHE A 190 5.30 -5.23 -4.77
C PHE A 190 5.15 -5.36 -6.29
N ASP A 191 5.46 -4.29 -7.02
CA ASP A 191 5.29 -4.22 -8.48
C ASP A 191 6.18 -5.19 -9.26
N LYS A 192 7.31 -5.60 -8.65
CA LYS A 192 8.24 -6.57 -9.22
C LYS A 192 7.56 -7.89 -9.60
N TYR A 193 6.52 -8.26 -8.86
CA TYR A 193 5.84 -9.55 -8.97
C TYR A 193 4.52 -9.46 -9.72
N LEU A 194 4.23 -8.31 -10.34
CA LEU A 194 3.01 -8.12 -11.11
C LEU A 194 3.22 -8.49 -12.58
N ASN A 195 2.32 -9.33 -13.07
CA ASN A 195 2.24 -9.71 -14.47
C ASN A 195 0.92 -9.25 -15.04
N VAL A 196 0.96 -8.62 -16.21
CA VAL A 196 -0.24 -8.26 -16.97
C VAL A 196 -0.41 -9.22 -18.12
N GLU A 197 -1.59 -9.82 -18.19
CA GLU A 197 -2.04 -10.59 -19.33
C GLU A 197 -3.14 -9.79 -20.04
N PHE A 198 -2.84 -9.38 -21.26
CA PHE A 198 -3.81 -8.72 -22.13
C PHE A 198 -4.33 -9.74 -23.14
N THR A 199 -5.62 -10.05 -23.02
CA THR A 199 -6.34 -10.93 -23.94
C THR A 199 -7.29 -10.07 -24.78
N ASP A 200 -6.78 -9.51 -25.87
CA ASP A 200 -7.66 -9.00 -26.92
C ASP A 200 -7.84 -10.07 -28.00
N ILE A 201 -8.92 -9.96 -28.77
CA ILE A 201 -9.37 -10.95 -29.75
C ILE A 201 -8.21 -11.29 -30.70
N ASN A 202 -7.55 -12.43 -30.45
CA ASN A 202 -6.42 -13.03 -31.18
C ASN A 202 -4.97 -12.65 -30.76
N ARG A 203 -4.73 -11.95 -29.65
CA ARG A 203 -3.36 -11.77 -29.12
C ARG A 203 -3.32 -11.91 -27.60
N THR A 204 -2.43 -12.78 -27.12
CA THR A 204 -1.94 -12.77 -25.73
C THR A 204 -0.69 -11.92 -25.68
N GLU A 205 -0.84 -10.64 -25.36
CA GLU A 205 0.29 -9.78 -25.05
C GLU A 205 0.60 -9.88 -23.56
N PHE A 206 1.87 -10.13 -23.24
CA PHE A 206 2.35 -10.23 -21.86
C PHE A 206 3.21 -9.03 -21.54
N ILE A 207 2.79 -8.22 -20.57
CA ILE A 207 3.60 -7.12 -20.06
C ILE A 207 4.14 -7.54 -18.70
N ASN A 208 5.46 -7.69 -18.64
CA ASN A 208 6.15 -7.80 -17.37
C ASN A 208 6.36 -6.39 -16.82
N LEU A 209 5.74 -6.06 -15.67
CA LEU A 209 5.88 -4.73 -15.07
C LEU A 209 7.34 -4.39 -14.71
N LYS A 210 8.18 -5.39 -14.46
CA LYS A 210 9.63 -5.18 -14.28
C LYS A 210 10.26 -4.56 -15.53
N THR A 211 10.06 -5.17 -16.70
CA THR A 211 10.66 -4.69 -17.95
C THR A 211 10.13 -3.31 -18.33
N LEU A 212 8.82 -3.09 -18.19
CA LEU A 212 8.25 -1.77 -18.49
C LEU A 212 8.76 -0.70 -17.51
N SER A 213 8.92 -1.06 -16.23
CA SER A 213 9.49 -0.16 -15.23
C SER A 213 10.91 0.27 -15.56
N GLU A 214 11.75 -0.66 -16.02
CA GLU A 214 13.13 -0.38 -16.43
C GLU A 214 13.13 0.61 -17.60
N GLN A 215 12.28 0.38 -18.61
CA GLN A 215 12.14 1.27 -19.77
C GLN A 215 11.63 2.67 -19.38
N MET A 216 10.63 2.77 -18.50
CA MET A 216 10.10 4.06 -18.05
C MET A 216 11.09 4.83 -17.18
N ARG A 217 11.92 4.14 -16.39
CA ARG A 217 12.99 4.78 -15.62
C ARG A 217 14.06 5.41 -16.52
N ASP A 218 14.35 4.76 -17.64
CA ASP A 218 15.34 5.24 -18.61
C ASP A 218 14.83 6.45 -19.41
N PHE A 219 13.50 6.70 -19.43
CA PHE A 219 12.93 7.93 -19.97
C PHE A 219 13.25 9.11 -19.06
N CYS A 220 14.10 10.02 -19.55
CA CYS A 220 14.58 11.15 -18.78
C CYS A 220 14.76 12.40 -19.66
N VAL A 221 14.42 13.55 -19.10
CA VAL A 221 14.60 14.87 -19.70
C VAL A 221 15.25 15.84 -18.69
N GLN A 222 15.87 16.90 -19.19
CA GLN A 222 16.59 17.88 -18.37
C GLN A 222 16.26 19.32 -18.77
N ASP A 223 16.69 20.27 -17.94
CA ASP A 223 16.55 21.70 -18.17
C ASP A 223 15.11 22.10 -18.53
N ASN A 224 14.92 22.82 -19.64
CA ASN A 224 13.61 23.28 -20.08
C ASN A 224 12.69 22.12 -20.51
N GLU A 225 13.25 21.00 -20.95
CA GLU A 225 12.46 19.82 -21.34
C GLU A 225 11.83 19.14 -20.12
N ALA A 226 12.34 19.40 -18.92
CA ALA A 226 11.72 18.97 -17.68
C ALA A 226 10.52 19.82 -17.27
N PHE A 227 10.25 20.97 -17.90
CA PHE A 227 9.01 21.69 -17.61
C PHE A 227 7.81 20.78 -17.93
N ILE A 228 6.85 20.64 -17.00
CA ILE A 228 5.84 19.57 -17.04
C ILE A 228 5.11 19.43 -18.39
N VAL A 229 4.77 20.54 -19.05
CA VAL A 229 4.13 20.50 -20.38
C VAL A 229 5.06 19.87 -21.43
N ARG A 230 6.35 20.24 -21.44
CA ARG A 230 7.33 19.64 -22.36
C ARG A 230 7.67 18.21 -22.01
N PHE A 231 7.74 17.88 -20.72
CA PHE A 231 7.94 16.50 -20.28
C PHE A 231 6.84 15.60 -20.85
N ILE A 232 5.58 16.02 -20.73
CA ILE A 232 4.42 15.28 -21.23
C ILE A 232 4.42 15.19 -22.74
N ASP A 233 4.68 16.29 -23.44
CA ASP A 233 4.80 16.29 -24.91
C ASP A 233 5.90 15.32 -25.38
N ASN A 234 7.08 15.37 -24.76
CA ASN A 234 8.18 14.44 -25.07
C ASN A 234 7.81 12.98 -24.74
N PHE A 235 7.04 12.74 -23.68
CA PHE A 235 6.63 11.41 -23.27
C PHE A 235 5.61 10.83 -24.23
N ILE A 236 4.52 11.55 -24.54
CA ILE A 236 3.46 11.10 -25.44
C ILE A 236 4.03 10.80 -26.83
N ASN A 237 4.94 11.63 -27.32
CA ASN A 237 5.61 11.46 -28.61
C ASN A 237 6.71 10.37 -28.59
N SER A 238 6.93 9.68 -27.47
CA SER A 238 7.82 8.52 -27.38
C SER A 238 7.10 7.25 -27.84
N ASP A 239 7.15 6.95 -29.14
CA ASP A 239 6.42 5.84 -29.79
C ASP A 239 6.53 4.49 -29.07
N THR A 240 7.66 4.16 -28.44
CA THR A 240 7.80 2.86 -27.79
C THR A 240 7.19 2.85 -26.39
N ILE A 241 7.60 3.77 -25.53
CA ILE A 241 7.31 3.72 -24.09
C ILE A 241 5.89 4.21 -23.82
N SER A 242 5.45 5.28 -24.51
CA SER A 242 4.08 5.81 -24.38
C SER A 242 3.05 4.77 -24.78
N ASN A 243 3.26 4.08 -25.90
CA ASN A 243 2.37 3.02 -26.37
C ASN A 243 2.28 1.86 -25.37
N GLN A 244 3.38 1.43 -24.77
CA GLN A 244 3.34 0.39 -23.74
C GLN A 244 2.60 0.84 -22.48
N ALA A 245 2.80 2.09 -22.05
CA ALA A 245 2.11 2.68 -20.89
C ALA A 245 0.59 2.83 -21.15
N ASN A 246 0.20 3.16 -22.39
CA ASN A 246 -1.19 3.19 -22.83
C ASN A 246 -1.80 1.77 -22.90
N THR A 247 -1.10 0.80 -23.47
CA THR A 247 -1.54 -0.61 -23.48
C THR A 247 -1.74 -1.13 -22.05
N LEU A 248 -0.84 -0.80 -21.12
CA LEU A 248 -1.02 -1.13 -19.71
C LEU A 248 -2.30 -0.49 -19.14
N TYR A 249 -2.53 0.80 -19.38
CA TYR A 249 -3.74 1.47 -18.93
C TYR A 249 -5.01 0.78 -19.45
N ARG A 250 -5.05 0.43 -20.74
CA ARG A 250 -6.15 -0.32 -21.34
C ARG A 250 -6.30 -1.73 -20.77
N ALA A 251 -5.21 -2.41 -20.44
CA ALA A 251 -5.28 -3.70 -19.77
C ALA A 251 -5.93 -3.54 -18.39
N LEU A 252 -5.59 -2.49 -17.65
CA LEU A 252 -6.13 -2.20 -16.32
C LEU A 252 -7.63 -1.88 -16.30
N THR A 253 -8.20 -1.41 -17.42
CA THR A 253 -9.65 -1.20 -17.54
C THR A 253 -10.43 -2.50 -17.77
N ILE A 254 -9.74 -3.60 -18.07
CA ILE A 254 -10.36 -4.91 -18.32
C ILE A 254 -10.23 -5.77 -17.04
N PRO A 255 -11.30 -6.42 -16.57
CA PRO A 255 -11.24 -7.29 -15.39
C PRO A 255 -10.29 -8.48 -15.53
N ASN A 256 -9.63 -8.84 -14.43
CA ASN A 256 -8.74 -10.00 -14.27
C ASN A 256 -7.49 -10.02 -15.18
N THR A 257 -6.95 -8.85 -15.53
CA THR A 257 -5.77 -8.75 -16.40
C THR A 257 -4.45 -8.68 -15.65
N ILE A 258 -4.46 -8.37 -14.35
CA ILE A 258 -3.25 -8.39 -13.51
C ILE A 258 -3.29 -9.57 -12.55
N SER A 259 -2.15 -10.24 -12.43
CA SER A 259 -1.90 -11.23 -11.40
C SER A 259 -0.59 -10.98 -10.68
N PHE A 260 -0.60 -11.24 -9.38
CA PHE A 260 0.59 -11.35 -8.56
C PHE A 260 1.18 -12.76 -8.70
N ASP A 261 2.43 -12.83 -9.14
CA ASP A 261 3.16 -14.07 -9.38
C ASP A 261 4.06 -14.40 -8.19
N PHE A 262 3.80 -15.54 -7.56
CA PHE A 262 4.51 -15.95 -6.37
C PHE A 262 5.84 -16.64 -6.62
N LYS A 263 6.33 -16.74 -7.87
CA LYS A 263 7.56 -17.50 -8.24
C LYS A 263 8.63 -17.49 -7.14
N THR A 264 8.64 -18.57 -6.36
CA THR A 264 9.70 -18.91 -5.42
C THR A 264 10.06 -20.36 -5.66
N ASP A 265 11.32 -20.64 -5.99
CA ASP A 265 11.80 -22.01 -6.25
C ASP A 265 11.95 -22.85 -4.97
N ASP A 266 11.59 -22.30 -3.81
CA ASP A 266 11.72 -22.94 -2.52
C ASP A 266 10.64 -24.00 -2.29
N LYS A 267 10.94 -25.24 -2.66
CA LYS A 267 10.08 -26.41 -2.44
C LYS A 267 9.85 -26.73 -0.94
N SER A 268 10.59 -26.12 -0.02
CA SER A 268 10.49 -26.43 1.42
C SER A 268 9.35 -25.69 2.15
N THR A 269 8.65 -24.77 1.48
CA THR A 269 7.59 -23.97 2.11
C THR A 269 6.30 -24.75 2.38
N VAL A 270 5.52 -24.32 3.37
CA VAL A 270 4.18 -24.90 3.65
C VAL A 270 3.27 -24.76 2.43
N PHE A 271 3.41 -23.67 1.67
CA PHE A 271 2.67 -23.44 0.43
C PHE A 271 2.85 -24.53 -0.60
N ASN A 272 4.09 -24.98 -0.82
CA ASN A 272 4.39 -25.98 -1.85
C ASN A 272 4.08 -27.41 -1.38
N ASN A 273 4.13 -27.66 -0.06
CA ASN A 273 3.88 -28.97 0.54
C ASN A 273 2.39 -29.24 0.88
N ASN A 274 1.57 -28.20 0.98
CA ASN A 274 0.13 -28.34 1.19
C ASN A 274 -0.61 -28.30 -0.16
N GLU A 275 -1.32 -29.37 -0.52
CA GLU A 275 -2.00 -29.50 -1.82
C GLU A 275 -2.99 -28.36 -2.09
N TYR A 276 -3.79 -27.98 -1.08
CA TYR A 276 -4.75 -26.89 -1.22
C TYR A 276 -4.04 -25.55 -1.46
N LEU A 277 -3.00 -25.24 -0.68
CA LEU A 277 -2.27 -23.97 -0.83
C LEU A 277 -1.52 -23.89 -2.17
N ASN A 278 -0.85 -24.97 -2.56
CA ASN A 278 -0.09 -25.05 -3.80
C ASN A 278 -0.99 -24.79 -5.02
N ARG A 279 -2.16 -25.45 -5.05
CA ARG A 279 -3.13 -25.30 -6.13
C ARG A 279 -3.82 -23.93 -6.12
N THR A 280 -4.19 -23.42 -4.94
CA THR A 280 -5.04 -22.23 -4.83
C THR A 280 -4.25 -20.94 -5.00
N TYR A 281 -3.01 -20.90 -4.51
CA TYR A 281 -2.20 -19.69 -4.48
C TYR A 281 -1.02 -19.80 -5.44
N TYR A 282 -1.21 -20.37 -6.64
CA TYR A 282 -0.16 -20.35 -7.68
C TYR A 282 0.08 -18.93 -8.21
N ASN A 283 -0.99 -18.15 -8.34
CA ASN A 283 -1.01 -16.71 -8.56
C ASN A 283 -2.20 -16.11 -7.79
N MET A 284 -2.28 -14.78 -7.72
CA MET A 284 -3.48 -14.09 -7.24
C MET A 284 -3.89 -12.99 -8.20
N THR A 285 -5.15 -13.00 -8.62
CA THR A 285 -5.67 -11.96 -9.51
C THR A 285 -5.93 -10.68 -8.71
N LEU A 286 -5.37 -9.58 -9.19
CA LEU A 286 -5.57 -8.26 -8.60
C LEU A 286 -6.80 -7.59 -9.20
N LEU A 287 -7.26 -6.54 -8.52
CA LEU A 287 -8.39 -5.75 -8.96
C LEU A 287 -8.02 -4.99 -10.24
N THR A 288 -8.75 -5.27 -11.30
CA THR A 288 -8.73 -4.53 -12.57
C THR A 288 -10.16 -4.39 -13.08
N GLY A 289 -10.40 -3.45 -13.99
CA GLY A 289 -11.73 -3.08 -14.47
C GLY A 289 -11.98 -1.58 -14.41
N ASP A 290 -13.09 -1.14 -14.99
CA ASP A 290 -13.52 0.27 -14.99
C ASP A 290 -13.52 0.93 -13.60
N SER A 291 -13.84 0.18 -12.54
CA SER A 291 -13.84 0.68 -11.16
C SER A 291 -12.46 1.06 -10.65
N VAL A 292 -11.39 0.53 -11.26
CA VAL A 292 -9.99 0.76 -10.88
C VAL A 292 -9.47 2.07 -11.43
N VAL A 293 -9.85 2.41 -12.66
CA VAL A 293 -9.42 3.64 -13.35
C VAL A 293 -10.32 4.85 -13.07
N LYS A 294 -11.60 4.61 -12.72
CA LYS A 294 -12.57 5.68 -12.39
C LYS A 294 -12.61 6.03 -10.91
N GLY A 295 -11.87 5.29 -10.07
CA GLY A 295 -11.88 5.49 -8.63
C GLY A 295 -11.21 6.80 -8.20
N SER A 296 -11.79 7.45 -7.20
CA SER A 296 -11.06 8.40 -6.35
C SER A 296 -9.83 7.66 -5.77
N SER A 297 -8.66 8.27 -5.95
CA SER A 297 -7.29 7.82 -5.62
C SER A 297 -7.13 6.79 -4.49
N GLU A 298 -6.18 5.85 -4.63
CA GLU A 298 -5.74 4.98 -3.51
C GLU A 298 -5.10 5.79 -2.36
N HIS A 299 -4.45 6.92 -2.66
CA HIS A 299 -3.83 7.79 -1.65
C HIS A 299 -3.67 9.24 -2.15
N SER A 300 -4.14 10.22 -1.38
CA SER A 300 -3.87 11.65 -1.61
C SER A 300 -3.26 12.30 -0.36
N GLY A 301 -1.97 12.00 -0.13
CA GLY A 301 -1.18 12.61 0.95
C GLY A 301 -0.14 13.60 0.43
N ARG A 302 0.30 14.55 1.28
CA ARG A 302 1.37 15.54 0.97
C ARG A 302 2.69 14.91 0.50
N ILE A 303 2.90 13.63 0.77
CA ILE A 303 4.13 12.89 0.47
C ILE A 303 3.99 11.91 -0.70
N ASN A 304 2.76 11.58 -1.12
CA ASN A 304 2.48 10.62 -2.20
C ASN A 304 1.07 10.94 -2.75
N ASN A 305 0.99 11.66 -3.87
CA ASN A 305 -0.25 11.77 -4.62
C ASN A 305 -0.31 10.58 -5.58
N ARG A 306 -1.03 9.50 -5.25
CA ARG A 306 -1.19 8.32 -6.13
C ARG A 306 -2.62 8.27 -6.67
N PRO A 307 -2.94 9.08 -7.69
CA PRO A 307 -4.25 9.06 -8.30
C PRO A 307 -4.47 7.79 -9.12
N GLY A 308 -5.66 7.21 -8.93
CA GLY A 308 -6.42 6.62 -10.03
C GLY A 308 -6.14 5.18 -10.43
N LEU A 309 -5.40 4.35 -9.67
CA LEU A 309 -5.30 2.92 -9.95
C LEU A 309 -5.36 2.08 -8.68
N ARG A 310 -6.49 1.39 -8.45
CA ARG A 310 -6.71 0.50 -7.28
C ARG A 310 -6.03 -0.88 -7.37
N ILE A 311 -4.86 -0.96 -7.98
CA ILE A 311 -4.23 -2.22 -8.42
C ILE A 311 -3.58 -3.02 -7.30
N SER A 312 -3.42 -2.43 -6.11
CA SER A 312 -2.89 -3.16 -4.94
C SER A 312 -3.94 -4.03 -4.24
N HIS A 313 -5.21 -3.88 -4.63
CA HIS A 313 -6.32 -4.68 -4.13
C HIS A 313 -6.43 -6.01 -4.87
N LEU A 314 -6.99 -7.00 -4.19
CA LEU A 314 -7.39 -8.27 -4.80
C LEU A 314 -8.70 -8.10 -5.55
N SER A 315 -8.90 -8.93 -6.59
CA SER A 315 -10.18 -9.06 -7.28
C SER A 315 -11.32 -9.34 -6.28
N ASP A 316 -12.51 -8.80 -6.52
CA ASP A 316 -13.67 -9.04 -5.66
C ASP A 316 -14.11 -10.51 -5.60
N SER A 317 -13.58 -11.36 -6.50
CA SER A 317 -13.71 -12.82 -6.40
C SER A 317 -13.07 -13.42 -5.14
N TYR A 318 -12.32 -12.62 -4.36
CA TYR A 318 -11.76 -12.99 -3.07
C TYR A 318 -12.59 -12.51 -1.86
N ALA A 319 -13.69 -11.78 -2.08
CA ALA A 319 -14.49 -11.20 -0.99
C ALA A 319 -15.01 -12.25 0.01
N ASP A 320 -15.35 -13.46 -0.46
CA ASP A 320 -15.84 -14.57 0.38
C ASP A 320 -14.76 -15.61 0.71
N LYS A 321 -13.49 -15.31 0.43
CA LYS A 321 -12.34 -16.20 0.66
C LYS A 321 -11.51 -15.72 1.85
N PRO A 322 -10.61 -16.55 2.41
CA PRO A 322 -9.71 -16.14 3.49
C PRO A 322 -8.93 -14.85 3.26
N ASP A 323 -8.68 -14.47 2.01
CA ASP A 323 -7.93 -13.27 1.62
C ASP A 323 -8.79 -12.02 1.40
N PHE A 324 -10.04 -12.01 1.87
CA PHE A 324 -10.99 -10.90 1.68
C PHE A 324 -10.47 -9.53 2.16
N ILE A 325 -9.47 -9.50 3.05
CA ILE A 325 -9.07 -8.26 3.70
C ILE A 325 -8.49 -7.24 2.73
N MET A 326 -7.93 -7.66 1.59
CA MET A 326 -7.37 -6.76 0.57
C MET A 326 -8.30 -6.55 -0.64
N THR A 327 -9.59 -6.85 -0.56
CA THR A 327 -10.53 -6.52 -1.66
C THR A 327 -10.93 -5.05 -1.64
N GLN A 328 -11.47 -4.54 -2.75
CA GLN A 328 -11.85 -3.13 -2.90
C GLN A 328 -12.89 -2.66 -1.87
N THR A 329 -13.86 -3.52 -1.57
CA THR A 329 -15.05 -3.15 -0.79
C THR A 329 -15.01 -3.79 0.58
N PHE A 330 -15.15 -2.97 1.62
CA PHE A 330 -15.34 -3.45 2.97
C PHE A 330 -16.73 -4.07 3.14
N LYS A 331 -16.79 -5.29 3.69
CA LYS A 331 -18.03 -5.91 4.13
C LYS A 331 -18.59 -5.20 5.36
N THR A 332 -19.88 -4.87 5.29
CA THR A 332 -20.64 -4.25 6.38
C THR A 332 -21.42 -5.28 7.18
N GLY A 333 -21.90 -4.92 8.37
CA GLY A 333 -22.81 -5.76 9.15
C GLY A 333 -22.20 -6.97 9.84
N ALA A 334 -20.88 -7.12 9.79
CA ALA A 334 -20.17 -8.21 10.43
C ALA A 334 -18.83 -7.73 10.99
N THR A 335 -18.51 -8.19 12.20
CA THR A 335 -17.19 -8.00 12.80
C THR A 335 -16.12 -8.74 11.98
N LEU A 336 -14.87 -8.29 12.07
CA LEU A 336 -13.74 -8.95 11.41
C LEU A 336 -13.66 -10.42 11.80
N GLN A 337 -13.92 -10.76 13.07
CA GLN A 337 -13.93 -12.14 13.54
C GLN A 337 -15.06 -12.98 12.90
N GLN A 338 -16.25 -12.41 12.72
CA GLN A 338 -17.34 -13.09 12.01
C GLN A 338 -16.98 -13.33 10.54
N LEU A 339 -16.36 -12.35 9.87
CA LEU A 339 -15.90 -12.49 8.48
C LEU A 339 -14.83 -13.57 8.34
N VAL A 340 -13.84 -13.60 9.25
CA VAL A 340 -12.87 -14.70 9.34
C VAL A 340 -13.56 -16.03 9.55
N ASN A 341 -14.59 -16.06 10.40
CA ASN A 341 -15.29 -17.31 10.64
C ASN A 341 -15.97 -17.82 9.38
N ILE A 342 -16.71 -16.95 8.68
CA ILE A 342 -17.40 -17.23 7.43
C ILE A 342 -16.42 -17.71 6.34
N ALA A 343 -15.34 -16.96 6.10
CA ALA A 343 -14.36 -17.27 5.05
C ALA A 343 -13.70 -18.65 5.23
N TYR A 344 -13.48 -19.06 6.48
CA TYR A 344 -12.85 -20.34 6.79
C TYR A 344 -13.83 -21.53 6.92
N ASN A 345 -15.14 -21.32 6.89
CA ASN A 345 -16.12 -22.41 7.05
C ASN A 345 -16.00 -23.52 5.99
N ASN A 346 -15.62 -23.15 4.77
CA ASN A 346 -15.47 -24.08 3.64
C ASN A 346 -14.00 -24.22 3.17
N THR A 347 -13.05 -23.75 3.96
CA THR A 347 -11.62 -23.79 3.62
C THR A 347 -10.98 -25.03 4.27
N PRO A 348 -10.22 -25.86 3.52
CA PRO A 348 -9.47 -26.96 4.10
C PRO A 348 -8.56 -26.50 5.24
N LEU A 349 -8.37 -27.37 6.25
CA LEU A 349 -7.49 -27.06 7.37
C LEU A 349 -6.06 -26.83 6.88
N VAL A 350 -5.53 -25.64 7.20
CA VAL A 350 -4.12 -25.30 6.99
C VAL A 350 -3.41 -25.49 8.33
N ILE A 351 -2.41 -26.35 8.36
CA ILE A 351 -1.62 -26.65 9.57
C ILE A 351 -0.20 -26.13 9.35
N TYR A 352 0.36 -25.48 10.38
CA TYR A 352 1.75 -25.04 10.39
C TYR A 352 2.43 -25.41 11.71
N THR A 353 3.76 -25.45 11.69
CA THR A 353 4.57 -25.72 12.88
C THR A 353 4.97 -24.41 13.55
N ALA A 354 4.49 -24.21 14.78
CA ALA A 354 4.86 -23.09 15.63
C ALA A 354 5.86 -23.55 16.70
N GLU A 355 6.70 -22.63 17.15
CA GLU A 355 7.61 -22.87 18.28
C GLU A 355 7.03 -22.19 19.51
N THR A 356 6.89 -22.94 20.59
CA THR A 356 6.43 -22.42 21.89
C THR A 356 7.52 -21.62 22.58
N THR A 357 7.18 -20.86 23.63
CA THR A 357 8.15 -20.12 24.47
C THR A 357 9.24 -21.02 25.07
N ASN A 358 8.99 -22.32 25.16
CA ASN A 358 9.91 -23.32 25.70
C ASN A 358 10.74 -24.03 24.60
N GLY A 359 10.71 -23.54 23.36
CA GLY A 359 11.42 -24.14 22.22
C GLY A 359 10.81 -25.44 21.69
N THR A 360 9.63 -25.84 22.18
CA THR A 360 8.94 -27.04 21.68
C THR A 360 8.15 -26.71 20.42
N LEU A 361 8.31 -27.54 19.39
CA LEU A 361 7.54 -27.43 18.15
C LEU A 361 6.15 -28.05 18.31
N VAL A 362 5.11 -27.30 17.95
CA VAL A 362 3.71 -27.73 18.01
C VAL A 362 3.00 -27.42 16.71
N ASN A 363 2.11 -28.32 16.29
CA ASN A 363 1.26 -28.09 15.12
C ASN A 363 0.06 -27.21 15.53
N GLN A 364 -0.19 -26.16 14.76
CA GLN A 364 -1.29 -25.24 14.96
C GLN A 364 -2.13 -25.10 13.69
N THR A 365 -3.42 -24.87 13.84
CA THR A 365 -4.33 -24.57 12.73
C THR A 365 -4.28 -23.08 12.41
N TYR A 366 -4.05 -22.75 11.15
CA TYR A 366 -4.03 -21.37 10.67
C TYR A 366 -5.45 -20.86 10.44
N ARG A 367 -5.84 -19.83 11.20
CA ARG A 367 -7.06 -19.04 10.99
C ARG A 367 -6.79 -17.59 11.37
N SER A 368 -6.86 -16.68 10.40
CA SER A 368 -6.50 -15.27 10.58
C SER A 368 -7.24 -14.40 9.57
N PRO A 369 -7.48 -13.10 9.89
CA PRO A 369 -7.95 -12.13 8.89
C PRO A 369 -6.96 -11.89 7.75
N ILE A 370 -5.68 -12.18 7.94
CA ILE A 370 -4.69 -12.18 6.85
C ILE A 370 -4.70 -13.58 6.22
N GLY A 371 -5.32 -13.71 5.06
CA GLY A 371 -5.44 -14.99 4.38
C GLY A 371 -4.09 -15.58 3.92
N PRO A 372 -4.05 -16.89 3.58
CA PRO A 372 -2.81 -17.54 3.16
C PRO A 372 -2.22 -16.96 1.87
N GLY A 373 -3.04 -16.51 0.92
CA GLY A 373 -2.57 -15.85 -0.30
C GLY A 373 -1.86 -14.54 -0.01
N ILE A 374 -2.41 -13.72 0.89
CA ILE A 374 -1.76 -12.48 1.34
C ILE A 374 -0.45 -12.78 2.08
N LEU A 375 -0.40 -13.83 2.92
CA LEU A 375 0.87 -14.26 3.50
C LEU A 375 1.89 -14.66 2.44
N ARG A 376 1.46 -15.38 1.40
CA ARG A 376 2.34 -15.76 0.29
C ARG A 376 2.88 -14.53 -0.44
N ALA A 377 2.05 -13.49 -0.63
CA ALA A 377 2.50 -12.23 -1.22
C ALA A 377 3.56 -11.55 -0.36
N LEU A 378 3.33 -11.47 0.96
CA LEU A 378 4.28 -10.92 1.93
C LEU A 378 5.60 -11.71 1.93
N ASP A 379 5.52 -13.05 1.90
CA ASP A 379 6.68 -13.93 1.79
C ASP A 379 7.46 -13.73 0.49
N THR A 380 6.76 -13.53 -0.63
CA THR A 380 7.36 -13.30 -1.95
C THR A 380 8.11 -11.97 -2.00
N ILE A 381 7.59 -10.90 -1.38
CA ILE A 381 8.29 -9.61 -1.31
C ILE A 381 9.39 -9.58 -0.24
N GLY A 382 9.54 -10.63 0.58
CA GLY A 382 10.70 -10.83 1.47
C GLY A 382 10.39 -10.85 2.97
N TYR A 383 9.12 -10.76 3.38
CA TYR A 383 8.77 -10.98 4.79
C TYR A 383 8.97 -12.45 5.20
N SER A 384 9.05 -12.65 6.51
CA SER A 384 8.97 -13.96 7.14
C SER A 384 7.56 -14.12 7.69
N THR A 385 6.90 -15.24 7.41
CA THR A 385 5.58 -15.56 7.93
C THR A 385 5.55 -16.91 8.61
N VAL A 386 4.43 -17.20 9.27
CA VAL A 386 4.18 -18.53 9.85
C VAL A 386 4.10 -19.66 8.82
N LEU A 387 3.91 -19.36 7.52
CA LEU A 387 3.84 -20.35 6.45
C LEU A 387 5.16 -20.47 5.65
N LYS A 388 6.06 -19.50 5.82
CA LYS A 388 7.45 -19.54 5.34
C LYS A 388 8.34 -18.70 6.26
N ARG A 389 9.18 -19.37 7.06
CA ARG A 389 10.18 -18.67 7.89
C ARG A 389 11.39 -18.30 7.04
N THR A 390 11.62 -17.00 6.87
CA THR A 390 12.83 -16.49 6.21
C THR A 390 13.92 -16.27 7.25
N ASP A 391 15.11 -16.84 7.00
CA ASP A 391 16.30 -16.64 7.82
C ASP A 391 17.15 -15.50 7.25
N TYR A 392 17.01 -14.30 7.83
CA TYR A 392 17.73 -13.11 7.37
C TYR A 392 19.23 -13.14 7.66
N THR A 393 19.74 -14.06 8.49
CA THR A 393 21.18 -14.15 8.78
C THR A 393 21.99 -14.66 7.58
N LYS A 394 21.33 -15.25 6.58
CA LYS A 394 21.95 -15.76 5.36
C LYS A 394 22.04 -14.74 4.23
N LEU A 395 21.51 -13.53 4.43
CA LEU A 395 21.57 -12.45 3.44
C LEU A 395 22.95 -11.78 3.47
N GLU A 396 23.93 -12.42 2.84
CA GLU A 396 25.28 -11.87 2.70
C GLU A 396 25.30 -10.70 1.71
N PRO A 397 26.21 -9.72 1.87
CA PRO A 397 26.47 -8.72 0.84
C PRO A 397 26.94 -9.43 -0.43
N GLU A 398 26.28 -9.18 -1.57
CA GLU A 398 26.85 -9.63 -2.84
C GLU A 398 28.14 -8.83 -3.10
N ASN A 399 29.29 -9.51 -3.13
CA ASN A 399 30.52 -8.97 -3.71
C ASN A 399 30.35 -8.89 -5.23
N LYS A 400 29.53 -7.95 -5.71
CA LYS A 400 29.58 -7.54 -7.11
C LYS A 400 30.49 -6.34 -7.21
N ASP A 401 31.68 -6.57 -7.73
CA ASP A 401 32.49 -5.55 -8.40
C ASP A 401 31.72 -5.10 -9.65
N ASP A 402 30.68 -4.27 -9.46
CA ASP A 402 29.96 -3.65 -10.58
C ASP A 402 30.59 -2.29 -10.89
N ASP A 403 31.64 -2.36 -11.71
CA ASP A 403 32.32 -1.23 -12.36
C ASP A 403 31.48 -0.67 -13.54
N ASN A 404 30.16 -0.80 -13.47
CA ASN A 404 29.26 -0.35 -14.52
C ASN A 404 28.66 1.00 -14.12
N LYS A 405 29.26 2.06 -14.68
CA LYS A 405 28.77 3.44 -14.61
C LYS A 405 27.32 3.51 -15.06
N ASP A 406 26.43 3.48 -14.08
CA ASP A 406 25.03 3.75 -14.26
C ASP A 406 24.89 5.17 -14.83
N LYS A 407 24.41 5.27 -16.08
CA LYS A 407 24.06 6.54 -16.73
C LYS A 407 22.70 7.05 -16.23
N SER A 408 22.42 6.80 -14.95
CA SER A 408 21.25 7.28 -14.25
C SER A 408 21.26 8.81 -14.20
N CYS A 409 20.11 9.42 -14.47
CA CYS A 409 19.88 10.86 -14.39
C CYS A 409 20.10 11.47 -12.99
N GLU A 410 20.46 10.65 -11.99
CA GLU A 410 20.76 11.08 -10.63
C GLU A 410 22.10 11.84 -10.50
N LEU A 411 22.97 11.86 -11.52
CA LEU A 411 24.38 12.26 -11.38
C LEU A 411 24.75 13.76 -11.46
N ASN A 412 23.81 14.70 -11.59
CA ASN A 412 24.15 16.14 -11.64
C ASN A 412 23.29 17.00 -10.68
N ARG A 413 23.39 16.80 -9.37
CA ARG A 413 22.90 17.77 -8.37
C ARG A 413 24.00 18.30 -7.46
N HIS A 414 24.39 19.55 -7.69
CA HIS A 414 25.01 20.43 -6.71
C HIS A 414 23.97 20.75 -5.62
N TYR A 415 24.03 20.07 -4.47
CA TYR A 415 23.22 20.43 -3.30
C TYR A 415 23.92 21.49 -2.45
N PRO A 416 23.33 22.68 -2.21
CA PRO A 416 23.74 23.50 -1.08
C PRO A 416 23.28 22.85 0.23
N ARG A 417 24.24 22.42 1.06
CA ARG A 417 24.02 21.89 2.42
C ARG A 417 23.33 22.94 3.29
N ARG A 418 22.16 22.60 3.87
CA ARG A 418 21.67 23.23 5.10
C ARG A 418 21.56 22.19 6.22
N TYR A 419 22.33 22.42 7.27
CA TYR A 419 22.27 21.70 8.54
C TYR A 419 21.15 22.28 9.43
N GLY A 420 20.37 21.40 10.05
CA GLY A 420 19.39 21.71 11.10
C GLY A 420 19.25 20.54 12.07
N LYS A 421 19.07 20.83 13.35
CA LYS A 421 19.40 20.01 14.54
C LYS A 421 18.44 18.84 14.86
N ARG A 422 18.97 17.90 15.66
CA ARG A 422 18.36 16.70 16.28
C ARG A 422 17.16 16.99 17.21
N SER A 423 16.26 16.01 17.31
CA SER A 423 15.55 15.68 18.56
C SER A 423 15.64 14.17 18.80
N ASP A 424 15.88 13.79 20.05
CA ASP A 424 15.92 12.41 20.54
C ASP A 424 14.52 12.00 21.02
N ALA A 425 14.11 10.75 20.79
CA ALA A 425 12.87 10.19 21.33
C ALA A 425 13.15 8.92 22.15
N ILE A 426 12.49 8.85 23.30
CA ILE A 426 12.65 7.89 24.40
C ILE A 426 11.78 6.64 24.15
N SER A 427 12.33 5.45 24.41
CA SER A 427 11.65 4.15 24.35
C SER A 427 11.16 3.73 25.75
N LEU A 428 9.97 3.14 25.85
CA LEU A 428 9.44 2.55 27.08
C LEU A 428 8.99 1.10 26.83
N LEU A 429 9.57 0.19 27.63
CA LEU A 429 9.34 -1.25 27.72
C LEU A 429 8.17 -1.57 28.66
N LEU A 430 7.36 -2.60 28.36
CA LEU A 430 6.76 -3.51 29.37
C LEU A 430 6.44 -4.92 28.80
N SER A 431 6.40 -5.87 29.74
CA SER A 431 6.55 -7.35 29.71
C SER A 431 5.21 -8.14 29.58
N PRO A 432 5.20 -9.46 29.24
CA PRO A 432 4.03 -10.18 28.74
C PRO A 432 3.28 -10.97 29.83
N ASN A 433 1.99 -11.23 29.62
CA ASN A 433 1.31 -12.48 30.00
C ASN A 433 -0.09 -12.59 29.35
N ASN A 434 -0.32 -13.75 28.72
CA ASN A 434 -1.60 -14.43 28.49
C ASN A 434 -2.53 -14.05 27.31
N TRP A 435 -2.40 -14.88 26.26
CA TRP A 435 -3.42 -15.55 25.41
C TRP A 435 -3.31 -15.32 23.90
N ASP A 436 -3.54 -16.43 23.19
CA ASP A 436 -3.30 -16.72 21.78
C ASP A 436 -3.90 -15.68 20.80
N ILE A 437 -3.05 -14.76 20.36
CA ILE A 437 -2.97 -14.06 19.07
C ILE A 437 -1.61 -13.36 19.16
N ILE A 438 -0.57 -13.80 18.44
CA ILE A 438 0.66 -13.01 18.42
C ILE A 438 0.39 -11.73 17.63
N CYS A 439 0.30 -10.70 18.45
CA CYS A 439 0.12 -9.30 18.20
C CYS A 439 1.15 -8.78 17.20
N ILE A 440 0.66 -8.12 16.16
CA ILE A 440 1.22 -6.79 15.89
C ILE A 440 0.85 -6.00 17.16
N ILE A 441 1.81 -5.75 18.05
CA ILE A 441 1.59 -4.77 19.11
C ILE A 441 1.58 -3.43 18.38
N ILE A 442 0.39 -3.03 17.92
CA ILE A 442 0.16 -1.69 17.43
C ILE A 442 0.15 -0.83 18.69
N VAL A 443 1.28 -0.20 19.02
CA VAL A 443 1.26 0.95 19.91
C VAL A 443 0.58 2.06 19.13
N VAL A 444 -0.76 2.08 19.13
CA VAL A 444 -1.54 3.15 18.53
C VAL A 444 -1.37 4.36 19.42
N ILE A 445 -0.46 5.26 19.06
CA ILE A 445 -0.49 6.62 19.59
C ILE A 445 -1.58 7.36 18.82
N ILE A 446 -2.81 7.34 19.35
CA ILE A 446 -3.88 8.19 18.84
C ILE A 446 -3.55 9.62 19.29
N THR A 447 -2.91 10.41 18.44
CA THR A 447 -2.84 11.86 18.65
C THR A 447 -4.16 12.48 18.19
N THR A 448 -5.08 12.68 19.13
CA THR A 448 -6.25 13.53 18.85
C THR A 448 -5.78 14.99 18.79
N THR A 449 -5.88 15.61 17.61
CA THR A 449 -5.89 17.07 17.56
C THR A 449 -7.28 17.49 18.01
N THR A 450 -7.37 18.10 19.19
CA THR A 450 -8.62 18.68 19.69
C THR A 450 -9.09 19.75 18.72
N ILE A 451 -10.17 19.47 17.98
CA ILE A 451 -10.92 20.49 17.24
C ILE A 451 -11.51 21.42 18.30
N THR A 452 -10.94 22.62 18.41
CA THR A 452 -11.52 23.67 19.24
C THR A 452 -12.77 24.18 18.51
N PRO A 453 -13.95 24.21 19.14
CA PRO A 453 -15.14 24.75 18.50
C PRO A 453 -14.90 26.23 18.19
N ILE A 454 -14.96 26.59 16.91
CA ILE A 454 -15.02 27.98 16.46
C ILE A 454 -16.29 28.56 17.08
N THR A 455 -16.11 29.42 18.08
CA THR A 455 -17.20 30.19 18.67
C THR A 455 -17.65 31.18 17.60
N LEU A 456 -18.85 30.97 17.05
CA LEU A 456 -19.54 31.95 16.22
C LEU A 456 -19.71 33.24 17.04
N LEU A 457 -18.88 34.23 16.77
CA LEU A 457 -19.12 35.61 17.18
C LEU A 457 -20.34 36.10 16.39
N THR A 458 -21.46 36.22 17.09
CA THR A 458 -22.63 36.95 16.61
C THR A 458 -22.32 38.45 16.66
N SER A 459 -22.53 39.13 15.55
CA SER A 459 -22.78 40.57 15.48
C SER A 459 -24.27 40.83 15.41
#